data_AF-A0A084VF16-F1
#
_entry.id   AF-A0A084VF16-F1
#
_cell.length_a   1.000
_cell.length_b   1.000
_cell.length_c   1.000
_cell.angle_alpha   90.00
_cell.angle_beta   90.00
_cell.angle_gamma   90.00
#
_symmetry.space_group_name_H-M   'P 1'
#
loop_
_entity.id
_entity.type
_entity.pdbx_description
1 polymer ?
#
loop_
_entity_poly.entity_id
_entity_poly.type
_entity_poly.pdbx_seq_one_letter_code
_entity_poly.pdbx_strand_id
1 'polypeptide(L)'
;MLPSVVFLLLVAFTGIHANRFRNEFPGPYCAARKYDSCCRDRQDGCAQPISTTLCYCDEFCERGEHGDCCPDYEEVCMGIKPPADLTGCKHKNRYFTPYDPPVVDNCNTCKCNYDASVTCTDNVCLVDDEILTQLQRLERSVGWKATNYSEWWGRTYDEGKVLRLGTFQPKFRVKAMKRLSNKGGSLPSHFDASEYWPGLIAGARDQGWCGSSWAFSTATMSSDRFAVMSKGREMAQLAAQQMLACVQRQQACKGGHLDTAWQYLRKVGVVNEECYPYIAAKNVCKVHRDDTLVTANCELPQTVNRTQMYKMGPAYSLNNETDIMSEIKERGTVQALMRVYRDFFSYQSGVYRHSAAATPAEERAAFHSVRLIGWGEERVGYDVVKYWIAINSWGPWWGENGRFRILRGSNECDIESYVLASNPYVHEHVQTVRKVGELQELIVGTGYVPHPSHRYPPYGRSG
;
A
#
# COMPACT_ATOMS: atom_id res chain seq x y z
N MET A 1 -36.53 18.71 -40.22
CA MET A 1 -35.11 18.56 -40.60
C MET A 1 -34.42 17.69 -39.55
N LEU A 2 -34.30 16.39 -39.80
CA LEU A 2 -33.42 15.41 -39.12
C LEU A 2 -33.80 14.00 -39.63
N PRO A 3 -33.10 13.48 -40.66
CA PRO A 3 -32.78 12.06 -40.68
C PRO A 3 -31.46 11.76 -41.43
N SER A 4 -30.33 12.34 -41.01
CA SER A 4 -29.02 12.06 -41.67
C SER A 4 -27.93 11.54 -40.73
N VAL A 5 -28.19 11.46 -39.42
CA VAL A 5 -27.17 11.06 -38.43
C VAL A 5 -27.28 9.56 -38.04
N VAL A 6 -28.45 8.94 -38.19
CA VAL A 6 -28.67 7.54 -37.79
C VAL A 6 -28.08 6.54 -38.80
N PHE A 7 -27.99 6.93 -40.08
CA PHE A 7 -27.50 6.03 -41.14
C PHE A 7 -25.97 5.82 -41.10
N LEU A 8 -25.21 6.82 -40.62
CA LEU A 8 -23.74 6.76 -40.55
C LEU A 8 -23.22 5.85 -39.42
N LEU A 9 -23.98 5.68 -38.34
CA LEU A 9 -23.60 4.81 -37.20
C LEU A 9 -23.81 3.32 -37.49
N LEU A 10 -24.85 2.97 -38.26
CA LEU A 10 -25.14 1.57 -38.64
C LEU A 10 -24.13 1.05 -39.66
N VAL A 11 -23.75 1.86 -40.65
CA VAL A 11 -22.74 1.49 -41.68
C VAL A 11 -21.34 1.31 -41.07
N ALA A 12 -21.03 2.03 -39.99
CA ALA A 12 -19.75 1.87 -39.29
C ALA A 12 -19.67 0.55 -38.50
N PHE A 13 -20.78 0.11 -37.87
CA PHE A 13 -20.79 -1.12 -37.07
C PHE A 13 -20.69 -2.40 -37.90
N THR A 14 -21.33 -2.44 -39.08
CA THR A 14 -21.32 -3.61 -39.98
C THR A 14 -19.96 -3.80 -40.66
N GLY A 15 -19.33 -2.71 -41.11
CA GLY A 15 -17.98 -2.75 -41.71
C GLY A 15 -16.88 -3.21 -40.75
N ILE A 16 -17.02 -2.94 -39.44
CA ILE A 16 -16.05 -3.37 -38.41
C ILE A 16 -16.08 -4.89 -38.21
N HIS A 17 -17.26 -5.51 -38.18
CA HIS A 17 -17.40 -6.96 -38.01
C HIS A 17 -16.97 -7.74 -39.26
N ALA A 18 -17.31 -7.24 -40.46
CA ALA A 18 -16.90 -7.85 -41.73
C ALA A 18 -15.37 -7.89 -41.89
N ASN A 19 -14.67 -6.79 -41.56
CA ASN A 19 -13.20 -6.75 -41.60
C ASN A 19 -12.54 -7.64 -40.55
N ARG A 20 -13.14 -7.77 -39.35
CA ARG A 20 -12.63 -8.68 -38.32
C ARG A 20 -12.76 -10.15 -38.73
N PHE A 21 -13.91 -10.55 -39.27
CA PHE A 21 -14.15 -11.92 -39.74
C PHE A 21 -13.24 -12.29 -40.93
N ARG A 22 -13.04 -11.35 -41.86
CA ARG A 22 -12.10 -11.50 -42.99
C ARG A 22 -10.65 -11.68 -42.55
N ASN A 23 -10.22 -11.01 -41.48
CA ASN A 23 -8.87 -11.18 -40.93
C ASN A 23 -8.67 -12.53 -40.23
N GLU A 24 -9.73 -13.12 -39.69
CA GLU A 24 -9.68 -14.41 -39.00
C GLU A 24 -9.73 -15.61 -39.97
N PHE A 25 -10.44 -15.46 -41.10
CA PHE A 25 -10.55 -16.47 -42.15
C PHE A 25 -10.25 -15.88 -43.55
N PRO A 26 -8.96 -15.67 -43.89
CA PRO A 26 -8.59 -15.12 -45.18
C PRO A 26 -8.89 -16.11 -46.31
N GLY A 27 -9.54 -15.61 -47.38
CA GLY A 27 -9.82 -16.36 -48.61
C GLY A 27 -8.58 -16.69 -49.45
N PRO A 28 -8.75 -17.16 -50.70
CA PRO A 28 -9.94 -16.99 -51.54
C PRO A 28 -10.97 -18.13 -51.45
N TYR A 29 -12.26 -17.78 -51.42
CA TYR A 29 -13.37 -18.75 -51.47
C TYR A 29 -14.18 -18.54 -52.75
N CYS A 30 -14.90 -17.42 -52.89
CA CYS A 30 -15.65 -17.11 -54.11
C CYS A 30 -14.72 -16.96 -55.32
N ALA A 31 -13.55 -16.33 -55.14
CA ALA A 31 -12.59 -16.18 -56.23
C ALA A 31 -11.96 -17.52 -56.67
N ALA A 32 -11.96 -18.54 -55.80
CA ALA A 32 -11.38 -19.84 -56.11
C ALA A 32 -12.32 -20.75 -56.92
N ARG A 33 -13.58 -20.36 -57.13
CA ARG A 33 -14.55 -21.12 -57.93
C ARG A 33 -14.22 -21.04 -59.41
N LYS A 34 -14.22 -22.20 -60.08
CA LYS A 34 -13.67 -22.37 -61.44
C LYS A 34 -14.62 -21.99 -62.58
N TYR A 35 -15.93 -22.13 -62.38
CA TYR A 35 -16.91 -22.01 -63.47
C TYR A 35 -17.81 -20.79 -63.34
N ASP A 36 -18.27 -20.49 -62.13
CA ASP A 36 -18.98 -19.26 -61.79
C ASP A 36 -18.56 -18.83 -60.38
N SER A 37 -17.85 -17.70 -60.28
CA SER A 37 -17.41 -17.15 -59.00
C SER A 37 -18.58 -16.69 -58.14
N CYS A 38 -19.69 -16.30 -58.76
CA CYS A 38 -20.85 -15.70 -58.11
C CYS A 38 -22.13 -16.21 -58.77
N CYS A 39 -23.00 -16.86 -58.00
CA CYS A 39 -24.22 -17.48 -58.56
C CYS A 39 -25.44 -16.59 -58.38
N ARG A 40 -26.37 -16.67 -59.34
CA ARG A 40 -27.69 -16.04 -59.26
C ARG A 40 -28.66 -16.91 -58.51
N ASP A 41 -29.48 -16.29 -57.65
CA ASP A 41 -30.37 -16.96 -56.71
C ASP A 41 -29.66 -17.94 -55.74
N ARG A 42 -30.39 -18.42 -54.72
CA ARG A 42 -29.84 -19.38 -53.74
C ARG A 42 -29.51 -20.71 -54.41
N GLN A 43 -28.25 -21.10 -54.38
CA GLN A 43 -27.79 -22.36 -54.97
C GLN A 43 -26.87 -23.09 -53.98
N ASP A 44 -27.26 -24.30 -53.54
CA ASP A 44 -26.46 -25.07 -52.58
C ASP A 44 -25.09 -25.48 -53.16
N GLY A 45 -24.98 -25.64 -54.48
CA GLY A 45 -23.70 -25.82 -55.19
C GLY A 45 -22.86 -24.55 -55.29
N CYS A 46 -23.40 -23.41 -54.84
CA CYS A 46 -22.70 -22.13 -54.75
C CYS A 46 -21.96 -21.91 -53.43
N ALA A 47 -21.63 -23.00 -52.73
CA ALA A 47 -20.90 -22.96 -51.46
C ALA A 47 -19.41 -23.30 -51.61
N GLN A 48 -18.62 -22.91 -50.60
CA GLN A 48 -17.21 -23.25 -50.39
C GLN A 48 -16.97 -23.60 -48.92
N PRO A 49 -16.06 -24.53 -48.59
CA PRO A 49 -15.74 -24.86 -47.21
C PRO A 49 -14.92 -23.75 -46.53
N ILE A 50 -15.33 -23.35 -45.34
CA ILE A 50 -14.61 -22.44 -44.44
C ILE A 50 -14.54 -23.06 -43.04
N SER A 51 -13.34 -23.44 -42.60
CA SER A 51 -13.13 -24.16 -41.34
C SER A 51 -14.02 -25.43 -41.25
N THR A 52 -14.98 -25.48 -40.33
CA THR A 52 -15.90 -26.61 -40.12
C THR A 52 -17.28 -26.41 -40.74
N THR A 53 -17.51 -25.33 -41.48
CA THR A 53 -18.80 -25.00 -42.10
C THR A 53 -18.66 -24.69 -43.58
N LEU A 54 -19.78 -24.43 -44.24
CA LEU A 54 -19.86 -23.94 -45.62
C LEU A 54 -20.20 -22.45 -45.61
N CYS A 55 -19.57 -21.70 -46.51
CA CYS A 55 -19.96 -20.35 -46.87
C CYS A 55 -20.49 -20.30 -48.30
N TYR A 56 -21.29 -19.31 -48.66
CA TYR A 56 -21.98 -19.18 -49.94
C TYR A 56 -21.52 -17.95 -50.72
N CYS A 57 -21.54 -18.09 -52.05
CA CYS A 57 -21.15 -17.07 -53.02
C CYS A 57 -22.31 -16.69 -53.95
N ASP A 58 -23.54 -16.60 -53.42
CA ASP A 58 -24.75 -16.36 -54.20
C ASP A 58 -25.51 -15.08 -53.78
N GLU A 59 -26.41 -14.60 -54.64
CA GLU A 59 -27.20 -13.36 -54.45
C GLU A 59 -28.07 -13.33 -53.18
N PHE A 60 -28.22 -14.46 -52.45
CA PHE A 60 -28.90 -14.43 -51.16
C PHE A 60 -28.13 -13.61 -50.13
N CYS A 61 -26.81 -13.48 -50.33
CA CYS A 61 -25.94 -12.61 -49.56
C CYS A 61 -26.26 -11.11 -49.67
N GLU A 62 -27.03 -10.68 -50.68
CA GLU A 62 -27.49 -9.28 -50.81
C GLU A 62 -28.68 -8.93 -49.90
N ARG A 63 -29.34 -9.94 -49.30
CA ARG A 63 -30.68 -9.78 -48.70
C ARG A 63 -30.70 -9.56 -47.19
N GLY A 64 -29.56 -9.45 -46.50
CA GLY A 64 -29.53 -9.21 -45.05
C GLY A 64 -28.13 -9.12 -44.42
N GLU A 65 -28.06 -8.72 -43.14
CA GLU A 65 -26.79 -8.33 -42.48
C GLU A 65 -25.83 -9.48 -42.10
N HIS A 66 -26.26 -10.75 -42.07
CA HIS A 66 -25.37 -11.88 -41.70
C HIS A 66 -25.82 -13.19 -42.37
N GLY A 67 -25.81 -13.24 -43.70
CA GLY A 67 -25.91 -14.52 -44.41
C GLY A 67 -24.65 -15.36 -44.19
N ASP A 68 -24.71 -16.67 -44.42
CA ASP A 68 -23.56 -17.60 -44.42
C ASP A 68 -22.57 -17.31 -45.58
N CYS A 69 -22.29 -16.04 -45.84
CA CYS A 69 -21.57 -15.57 -47.02
C CYS A 69 -20.07 -15.80 -46.86
N CYS A 70 -19.41 -16.12 -47.96
CA CYS A 70 -17.96 -16.22 -47.93
C CYS A 70 -17.32 -14.84 -47.68
N PRO A 71 -16.22 -14.76 -46.90
CA PRO A 71 -15.56 -13.49 -46.55
C PRO A 71 -15.14 -12.61 -47.74
N ASP A 72 -14.95 -13.18 -48.93
CA ASP A 72 -14.57 -12.48 -50.16
C ASP A 72 -15.76 -12.18 -51.09
N TYR A 73 -17.01 -12.47 -50.69
CA TYR A 73 -18.19 -12.29 -51.53
C TYR A 73 -18.43 -10.84 -51.97
N GLU A 74 -18.42 -9.87 -51.05
CA GLU A 74 -18.65 -8.45 -51.41
C GLU A 74 -17.58 -7.92 -52.38
N GLU A 75 -16.32 -8.35 -52.21
CA GLU A 75 -15.21 -7.93 -53.07
C GLU A 75 -15.27 -8.60 -54.45
N VAL A 76 -15.51 -9.91 -54.50
CA VAL A 76 -15.47 -10.72 -55.72
C VAL A 76 -16.77 -10.63 -56.51
N CYS A 77 -17.92 -10.61 -55.83
CA CYS A 77 -19.24 -10.67 -56.45
C CYS A 77 -19.94 -9.32 -56.57
N MET A 78 -19.77 -8.42 -55.59
CA MET A 78 -20.32 -7.08 -55.68
C MET A 78 -19.32 -6.02 -56.17
N GLY A 79 -18.03 -6.36 -56.26
CA GLY A 79 -16.98 -5.41 -56.63
C GLY A 79 -16.78 -4.30 -55.59
N ILE A 80 -17.29 -4.48 -54.37
CA ILE A 80 -17.15 -3.51 -53.28
C ILE A 80 -15.73 -3.64 -52.74
N LYS A 81 -14.93 -2.58 -52.90
CA LYS A 81 -13.60 -2.56 -52.30
C LYS A 81 -13.76 -2.50 -50.78
N PRO A 82 -13.07 -3.38 -50.03
CA PRO A 82 -13.09 -3.33 -48.57
C PRO A 82 -12.63 -1.94 -48.10
N PRO A 83 -13.12 -1.45 -46.96
CA PRO A 83 -12.54 -0.28 -46.31
C PRO A 83 -11.02 -0.48 -46.17
N ALA A 84 -10.25 0.59 -46.32
CA ALA A 84 -8.79 0.55 -46.15
C ALA A 84 -8.43 -0.22 -44.86
N ASP A 85 -7.39 -1.05 -44.93
CA ASP A 85 -6.96 -1.91 -43.83
C ASP A 85 -7.04 -1.16 -42.50
N LEU A 86 -7.75 -1.76 -41.54
CA LEU A 86 -7.83 -1.23 -40.18
C LEU A 86 -6.40 -0.98 -39.71
N THR A 87 -6.04 0.29 -39.60
CA THR A 87 -4.68 0.71 -39.30
C THR A 87 -4.39 0.31 -37.86
N GLY A 88 -3.79 -0.87 -37.70
CA GLY A 88 -3.51 -1.48 -36.41
C GLY A 88 -2.17 -1.02 -35.86
N CYS A 89 -2.12 -0.80 -34.55
CA CYS A 89 -0.91 -0.54 -33.82
C CYS A 89 -0.41 -1.80 -33.12
N LYS A 90 0.90 -1.85 -32.84
CA LYS A 90 1.52 -2.88 -31.99
C LYS A 90 2.28 -2.23 -30.84
N HIS A 91 1.99 -2.62 -29.61
CA HIS A 91 2.74 -2.20 -28.40
C HIS A 91 3.02 -3.39 -27.48
N LYS A 92 4.28 -3.62 -27.12
CA LYS A 92 4.72 -4.74 -26.24
C LYS A 92 3.98 -6.07 -26.49
N ASN A 93 3.98 -6.51 -27.75
CA ASN A 93 3.32 -7.74 -28.25
C ASN A 93 1.78 -7.75 -28.22
N ARG A 94 1.13 -6.62 -27.97
CA ARG A 94 -0.32 -6.47 -28.13
C ARG A 94 -0.63 -5.69 -29.40
N TYR A 95 -1.60 -6.18 -30.18
CA TYR A 95 -2.14 -5.50 -31.35
C TYR A 95 -3.50 -4.90 -31.00
N PHE A 96 -3.73 -3.66 -31.41
CA PHE A 96 -4.97 -2.92 -31.14
C PHE A 96 -5.12 -1.77 -32.13
N THR A 97 -6.36 -1.33 -32.35
CA THR A 97 -6.74 -0.32 -33.33
C THR A 97 -7.18 0.98 -32.64
N PRO A 98 -7.38 2.09 -33.37
CA PRO A 98 -7.91 3.33 -32.80
C PRO A 98 -9.32 3.22 -32.22
N TYR A 99 -10.04 2.16 -32.58
CA TYR A 99 -11.40 1.87 -32.10
C TYR A 99 -11.41 1.01 -30.84
N ASP A 100 -10.28 0.39 -30.49
CA ASP A 100 -10.17 -0.42 -29.29
C ASP A 100 -10.00 0.45 -28.04
N PRO A 101 -10.44 -0.03 -26.86
CA PRO A 101 -10.10 0.60 -25.60
C PRO A 101 -8.58 0.73 -25.42
N PRO A 102 -8.09 1.76 -24.72
CA PRO A 102 -6.66 1.93 -24.47
C PRO A 102 -6.05 0.71 -23.81
N VAL A 103 -4.89 0.28 -24.31
CA VAL A 103 -4.15 -0.85 -23.74
C VAL A 103 -3.40 -0.37 -22.49
N VAL A 104 -3.55 -1.10 -21.39
CA VAL A 104 -2.82 -0.81 -20.14
C VAL A 104 -1.45 -1.51 -20.17
N ASP A 105 -0.40 -0.71 -20.03
CA ASP A 105 1.00 -1.11 -19.89
C ASP A 105 1.53 -0.64 -18.53
N ASN A 106 1.55 -1.56 -17.55
CA ASN A 106 1.77 -1.23 -16.13
C ASN A 106 0.80 -0.13 -15.69
N CYS A 107 1.29 1.04 -15.26
CA CYS A 107 0.47 2.19 -14.86
C CYS A 107 0.14 3.15 -16.01
N ASN A 108 0.63 2.86 -17.22
CA ASN A 108 0.45 3.70 -18.38
C ASN A 108 -0.66 3.18 -19.30
N THR A 109 -1.34 4.11 -19.97
CA THR A 109 -2.40 3.80 -20.93
C THR A 109 -1.94 4.20 -22.32
N CYS A 110 -2.02 3.26 -23.25
CA CYS A 110 -1.56 3.41 -24.63
C CYS A 110 -2.75 3.41 -25.59
N LYS A 111 -2.80 4.40 -26.48
CA LYS A 111 -3.82 4.57 -27.51
C LYS A 111 -3.19 4.46 -28.89
N CYS A 112 -3.92 3.84 -29.82
CA CYS A 112 -3.55 3.78 -31.21
C CYS A 112 -4.18 4.97 -31.92
N ASN A 113 -3.37 5.75 -32.63
CA ASN A 113 -3.83 6.88 -33.41
C ASN A 113 -4.20 6.44 -34.83
N TYR A 114 -5.00 7.25 -35.52
CA TYR A 114 -5.45 6.96 -36.89
C TYR A 114 -4.31 6.87 -37.92
N ASP A 115 -3.10 7.33 -37.57
CA ASP A 115 -1.88 7.27 -38.39
C ASP A 115 -0.99 6.04 -38.08
N ALA A 116 -1.52 5.03 -37.38
CA ALA A 116 -0.78 3.86 -36.89
C ALA A 116 0.24 4.13 -35.78
N SER A 117 0.35 5.36 -35.27
CA SER A 117 1.25 5.68 -34.16
C SER A 117 0.63 5.29 -32.81
N VAL A 118 1.46 4.86 -31.86
CA VAL A 118 1.05 4.60 -30.47
C VAL A 118 1.43 5.78 -29.61
N THR A 119 0.48 6.34 -28.88
CA THR A 119 0.74 7.32 -27.82
C THR A 119 0.41 6.70 -26.47
N CYS A 120 1.39 6.64 -25.58
CA CYS A 120 1.21 6.21 -24.20
C CYS A 120 1.33 7.40 -23.25
N THR A 121 0.63 7.34 -22.12
CA THR A 121 0.98 8.20 -20.98
C THR A 121 2.39 7.86 -20.50
N ASP A 122 3.09 8.86 -19.95
CA ASP A 122 4.45 8.71 -19.43
C ASP A 122 4.48 8.94 -17.91
N ASN A 123 3.71 8.13 -17.19
CA ASN A 123 3.69 8.15 -15.73
C ASN A 123 4.82 7.29 -15.18
N VAL A 124 5.45 7.77 -14.11
CA VAL A 124 6.38 6.98 -13.30
C VAL A 124 5.57 5.92 -12.55
N CYS A 125 5.76 4.65 -12.86
CA CYS A 125 5.04 3.55 -12.21
C CYS A 125 5.65 3.17 -10.85
N LEU A 126 4.81 2.68 -9.94
CA LEU A 126 5.25 2.23 -8.62
C LEU A 126 6.12 0.96 -8.71
N VAL A 127 5.70 0.01 -9.56
CA VAL A 127 6.54 -1.09 -10.01
C VAL A 127 7.39 -0.60 -11.17
N ASP A 128 8.71 -0.75 -11.05
CA ASP A 128 9.68 -0.39 -12.08
C ASP A 128 10.57 -1.59 -12.38
N ASP A 129 10.35 -2.21 -13.53
CA ASP A 129 11.11 -3.39 -13.96
C ASP A 129 12.60 -3.06 -14.20
N GLU A 130 12.92 -1.83 -14.58
CA GLU A 130 14.31 -1.39 -14.78
C GLU A 130 15.03 -1.28 -13.44
N ILE A 131 14.42 -0.59 -12.45
CA ILE A 131 14.97 -0.51 -11.09
C ILE A 131 15.10 -1.91 -10.49
N LEU A 132 14.09 -2.77 -10.64
CA LEU A 132 14.14 -4.15 -10.15
C LEU A 132 15.31 -4.92 -10.77
N THR A 133 15.50 -4.82 -12.08
CA THR A 133 16.60 -5.47 -12.79
C THR A 133 17.96 -4.94 -12.32
N GLN A 134 18.07 -3.63 -12.11
CA GLN A 134 19.29 -3.01 -11.59
C GLN A 134 19.59 -3.46 -10.15
N LEU A 135 18.59 -3.46 -9.26
CA LEU A 135 18.73 -3.90 -7.86
C LEU A 135 19.11 -5.38 -7.78
N GLN A 136 18.53 -6.24 -8.62
CA GLN A 136 18.89 -7.66 -8.69
C GLN A 136 20.35 -7.87 -9.13
N ARG A 137 20.83 -7.08 -10.10
CA ARG A 137 22.25 -7.11 -10.52
C ARG A 137 23.18 -6.62 -9.41
N LEU A 138 22.71 -5.67 -8.59
CA LEU A 138 23.47 -5.06 -7.49
C LEU A 138 23.24 -5.75 -6.14
N GLU A 139 22.49 -6.85 -6.06
CA GLU A 139 22.03 -7.46 -4.79
C GLU A 139 23.17 -7.63 -3.78
N ARG A 140 24.34 -8.10 -4.23
CA ARG A 140 25.52 -8.31 -3.38
C ARG A 140 26.12 -7.01 -2.85
N SER A 141 26.07 -5.92 -3.61
CA SER A 141 26.61 -4.62 -3.18
C SER A 141 25.62 -3.83 -2.33
N VAL A 142 24.32 -3.89 -2.63
CA VAL A 142 23.28 -3.23 -1.83
C VAL A 142 22.93 -4.01 -0.55
N GLY A 143 23.15 -5.33 -0.50
CA GLY A 143 22.96 -6.15 0.70
C GLY A 143 21.50 -6.42 1.08
N TRP A 144 20.56 -6.21 0.16
CA TRP A 144 19.15 -6.54 0.32
C TRP A 144 18.55 -6.99 -1.01
N LYS A 145 17.46 -7.76 -0.94
CA LYS A 145 16.78 -8.37 -2.08
C LYS A 145 15.54 -7.56 -2.46
N ALA A 146 15.38 -7.31 -3.75
CA ALA A 146 14.22 -6.65 -4.32
C ALA A 146 13.30 -7.66 -5.03
N THR A 147 11.99 -7.48 -4.91
CA THR A 147 10.98 -8.27 -5.59
C THR A 147 9.86 -7.39 -6.15
N ASN A 148 9.13 -7.92 -7.12
CA ASN A 148 7.87 -7.36 -7.56
C ASN A 148 6.72 -7.83 -6.64
N TYR A 149 5.78 -6.94 -6.36
CA TYR A 149 4.53 -7.22 -5.66
C TYR A 149 3.36 -6.90 -6.59
N SER A 150 2.48 -7.86 -6.82
CA SER A 150 1.32 -7.67 -7.70
C SER A 150 0.37 -6.60 -7.17
N GLU A 151 0.35 -6.39 -5.86
CA GLU A 151 -0.39 -5.33 -5.18
C GLU A 151 -0.02 -3.94 -5.68
N TRP A 152 1.21 -3.73 -6.17
CA TRP A 152 1.71 -2.46 -6.71
C TRP A 152 1.43 -2.25 -8.19
N TRP A 153 1.07 -3.31 -8.92
CA TRP A 153 0.91 -3.26 -10.36
C TRP A 153 -0.21 -2.29 -10.80
N GLY A 154 0.03 -1.53 -11.86
CA GLY A 154 -0.96 -0.60 -12.41
C GLY A 154 -1.08 0.72 -11.65
N ARG A 155 -0.27 0.94 -10.61
CA ARG A 155 -0.27 2.18 -9.83
C ARG A 155 0.90 3.07 -10.18
N THR A 156 0.64 4.36 -10.17
CA THR A 156 1.68 5.38 -10.32
C THR A 156 2.48 5.53 -9.02
N TYR A 157 3.71 5.99 -9.13
CA TYR A 157 4.57 6.26 -7.99
C TYR A 157 3.99 7.35 -7.07
N ASP A 158 3.35 8.38 -7.65
CA ASP A 158 2.73 9.45 -6.87
C ASP A 158 1.48 8.97 -6.11
N GLU A 159 0.68 8.04 -6.67
CA GLU A 159 -0.37 7.34 -5.89
C GLU A 159 0.24 6.56 -4.73
N GLY A 160 1.30 5.79 -4.96
CA GLY A 160 2.04 5.07 -3.92
C GLY A 160 2.50 5.98 -2.79
N LYS A 161 3.10 7.12 -3.14
CA LYS A 161 3.55 8.11 -2.15
C LYS A 161 2.41 8.65 -1.30
N VAL A 162 1.31 9.07 -1.93
CA VAL A 162 0.19 9.69 -1.21
C VAL A 162 -0.55 8.65 -0.36
N LEU A 163 -0.77 7.45 -0.89
CA LEU A 163 -1.69 6.46 -0.31
C LEU A 163 -0.99 5.38 0.52
N ARG A 164 0.33 5.19 0.40
CA ARG A 164 1.09 4.22 1.24
C ARG A 164 2.00 4.89 2.26
N LEU A 165 2.46 6.12 2.05
CA LEU A 165 3.40 6.77 2.97
C LEU A 165 2.71 7.61 4.04
N GLY A 166 1.92 8.61 3.66
CA GLY A 166 0.89 9.20 4.53
C GLY A 166 1.33 9.92 5.83
N THR A 167 2.62 10.12 6.10
CA THR A 167 3.03 10.90 7.28
C THR A 167 3.64 12.23 6.86
N PHE A 168 3.24 13.32 7.49
CA PHE A 168 3.82 14.63 7.23
C PHE A 168 5.05 14.88 8.09
N GLN A 169 5.99 15.64 7.54
CA GLN A 169 7.20 16.02 8.27
C GLN A 169 6.85 16.79 9.55
N PRO A 170 7.51 16.51 10.69
CA PRO A 170 7.27 17.22 11.93
C PRO A 170 7.70 18.69 11.82
N LYS A 171 6.90 19.58 12.40
CA LYS A 171 7.21 21.02 12.49
C LYS A 171 8.46 21.26 13.35
N PHE A 172 9.16 22.37 13.13
CA PHE A 172 10.41 22.70 13.84
C PHE A 172 10.29 22.59 15.38
N ARG A 173 9.24 23.15 15.98
CA ARG A 173 9.00 23.06 17.43
C ARG A 173 8.83 21.63 17.95
N VAL A 174 8.31 20.74 17.12
CA VAL A 174 8.11 19.33 17.45
C VAL A 174 9.44 18.56 17.36
N LYS A 175 10.31 18.92 16.41
CA LYS A 175 11.69 18.40 16.35
C LYS A 175 12.53 18.82 17.58
N ALA A 176 12.15 19.91 18.23
CA ALA A 176 12.77 20.44 19.45
C ALA A 176 12.11 19.92 20.76
N MET A 177 11.23 18.91 20.70
CA MET A 177 10.68 18.30 21.91
C MET A 177 11.79 17.82 22.85
N LYS A 178 11.57 17.94 24.16
CA LYS A 178 12.50 17.47 25.18
C LYS A 178 12.76 15.98 24.95
N ARG A 179 14.01 15.66 24.65
CA ARG A 179 14.41 14.30 24.37
C ARG A 179 14.81 13.59 25.66
N LEU A 180 14.37 12.35 25.83
CA LEU A 180 14.80 11.51 26.94
C LEU A 180 16.19 10.96 26.67
N SER A 181 16.99 10.86 27.73
CA SER A 181 18.24 10.12 27.76
C SER A 181 18.11 9.02 28.80
N ASN A 182 18.38 7.80 28.37
CA ASN A 182 18.38 6.61 29.20
C ASN A 182 19.81 6.36 29.71
N LYS A 183 19.95 5.98 30.98
CA LYS A 183 21.26 5.64 31.52
C LYS A 183 21.73 4.35 30.87
N GLY A 184 22.77 4.45 30.03
CA GLY A 184 23.30 3.33 29.26
C GLY A 184 23.67 2.14 30.14
N GLY A 185 22.85 1.09 30.07
CA GLY A 185 23.21 -0.25 30.52
C GLY A 185 23.87 -1.05 29.39
N SER A 186 24.41 -2.23 29.72
CA SER A 186 24.83 -3.19 28.69
C SER A 186 23.59 -3.65 27.89
N LEU A 187 23.55 -3.31 26.61
CA LEU A 187 22.51 -3.73 25.67
C LEU A 187 23.02 -4.94 24.87
N PRO A 188 22.18 -5.96 24.61
CA PRO A 188 22.59 -7.09 23.78
C PRO A 188 22.83 -6.65 22.34
N SER A 189 23.65 -7.41 21.59
CA SER A 189 23.87 -7.17 20.16
C SER A 189 22.64 -7.43 19.30
N HIS A 190 21.70 -8.25 19.79
CA HIS A 190 20.43 -8.55 19.15
C HIS A 190 19.28 -8.52 20.17
N PHE A 191 18.15 -7.97 19.75
CA PHE A 191 16.90 -7.97 20.51
C PHE A 191 15.72 -7.86 19.56
N ASP A 192 14.74 -8.76 19.66
CA ASP A 192 13.44 -8.65 19.01
C ASP A 192 12.34 -8.68 20.08
N ALA A 193 11.55 -7.59 20.18
CA ALA A 193 10.47 -7.48 21.15
C ALA A 193 9.40 -8.58 20.99
N SER A 194 9.17 -9.09 19.78
CA SER A 194 8.19 -10.14 19.53
C SER A 194 8.66 -11.52 20.00
N GLU A 195 9.97 -11.75 20.06
CA GLU A 195 10.55 -12.95 20.67
C GLU A 195 10.62 -12.80 22.20
N TYR A 196 10.96 -11.59 22.67
CA TYR A 196 11.10 -11.32 24.10
C TYR A 196 9.74 -11.26 24.84
N TRP A 197 8.69 -10.76 24.18
CA TRP A 197 7.31 -10.76 24.68
C TRP A 197 6.36 -11.49 23.70
N PRO A 198 6.40 -12.83 23.64
CA PRO A 198 5.58 -13.60 22.71
C PRO A 198 4.09 -13.27 22.85
N GLY A 199 3.44 -12.97 21.73
CA GLY A 199 2.01 -12.66 21.67
C GLY A 199 1.62 -11.25 22.14
N LEU A 200 2.54 -10.46 22.69
CA LEU A 200 2.25 -9.08 23.12
C LEU A 200 2.60 -8.02 22.06
N ILE A 201 3.34 -8.41 21.02
CA ILE A 201 3.72 -7.54 19.91
C ILE A 201 2.87 -7.86 18.69
N ALA A 202 2.04 -6.91 18.26
CA ALA A 202 1.17 -7.11 17.11
C ALA A 202 1.98 -7.18 15.79
N GLY A 203 1.57 -8.08 14.90
CA GLY A 203 2.12 -8.23 13.56
C GLY A 203 1.78 -7.06 12.63
N ALA A 204 2.27 -7.14 11.40
CA ALA A 204 2.00 -6.11 10.39
C ALA A 204 0.53 -6.08 10.00
N ARG A 205 -0.04 -4.88 9.98
CA ARG A 205 -1.40 -4.61 9.53
C ARG A 205 -1.37 -3.91 8.19
N ASP A 206 -2.47 -3.94 7.45
CA ASP A 206 -2.54 -3.31 6.12
C ASP A 206 -3.39 -2.03 6.18
N GLN A 207 -2.75 -0.90 5.93
CA GLN A 207 -3.41 0.39 5.80
C GLN A 207 -4.21 0.51 4.49
N GLY A 208 -4.05 -0.42 3.56
CA GLY A 208 -4.64 -0.37 2.22
C GLY A 208 -4.15 0.83 1.42
N TRP A 209 -4.95 1.24 0.44
CA TRP A 209 -4.68 2.43 -0.38
C TRP A 209 -5.17 3.71 0.29
N CYS A 210 -4.72 3.94 1.52
CA CYS A 210 -5.02 5.10 2.34
C CYS A 210 -3.75 5.50 3.09
N GLY A 211 -3.28 6.74 2.91
CA GLY A 211 -2.07 7.29 3.53
C GLY A 211 -2.22 7.52 5.03
N SER A 212 -2.41 6.44 5.79
CA SER A 212 -2.80 6.46 7.20
C SER A 212 -1.75 5.83 8.11
N SER A 213 -0.51 5.65 7.63
CA SER A 213 0.62 5.15 8.44
C SER A 213 0.79 5.94 9.75
N TRP A 214 0.53 7.25 9.73
CA TRP A 214 0.56 8.12 10.90
C TRP A 214 -0.41 7.69 12.00
N ALA A 215 -1.57 7.16 11.63
CA ALA A 215 -2.57 6.64 12.55
C ALA A 215 -2.27 5.18 12.92
N PHE A 216 -1.89 4.34 11.94
CA PHE A 216 -1.56 2.94 12.16
C PHE A 216 -0.42 2.76 13.14
N SER A 217 0.73 3.36 12.85
CA SER A 217 1.92 3.25 13.71
C SER A 217 1.67 3.81 15.11
N THR A 218 0.86 4.87 15.25
CA THR A 218 0.45 5.40 16.56
C THR A 218 -0.48 4.44 17.31
N ALA A 219 -1.47 3.83 16.65
CA ALA A 219 -2.39 2.86 17.27
C ALA A 219 -1.68 1.55 17.65
N THR A 220 -0.89 0.98 16.74
CA THR A 220 -0.21 -0.30 16.96
C THR A 220 0.89 -0.17 18.01
N MET A 221 1.67 0.92 18.02
CA MET A 221 2.62 1.18 19.11
C MET A 221 1.93 1.30 20.45
N SER A 222 0.78 1.97 20.49
CA SER A 222 -0.01 2.09 21.72
C SER A 222 -0.55 0.74 22.18
N SER A 223 -1.08 -0.07 21.25
CA SER A 223 -1.60 -1.44 21.51
C SER A 223 -0.53 -2.32 22.16
N ASP A 224 0.67 -2.34 21.57
CA ASP A 224 1.80 -3.12 22.08
C ASP A 224 2.25 -2.66 23.46
N ARG A 225 2.30 -1.34 23.71
CA ARG A 225 2.68 -0.85 25.03
C ARG A 225 1.62 -1.14 26.08
N PHE A 226 0.35 -1.09 25.73
CA PHE A 226 -0.71 -1.57 26.62
C PHE A 226 -0.48 -3.03 26.99
N ALA A 227 -0.22 -3.90 26.01
CA ALA A 227 0.04 -5.31 26.25
C ALA A 227 1.30 -5.55 27.09
N VAL A 228 2.45 -4.98 26.69
CA VAL A 228 3.74 -5.15 27.38
C VAL A 228 3.69 -4.62 28.82
N MET A 229 3.17 -3.40 29.01
CA MET A 229 3.24 -2.71 30.30
C MET A 229 2.13 -3.15 31.27
N SER A 230 1.06 -3.75 30.77
CA SER A 230 0.05 -4.46 31.58
C SER A 230 0.40 -5.93 31.84
N LYS A 231 1.53 -6.42 31.32
CA LYS A 231 1.93 -7.84 31.38
C LYS A 231 0.87 -8.77 30.78
N GLY A 232 0.30 -8.39 29.63
CA GLY A 232 -0.70 -9.16 28.89
C GLY A 232 -2.13 -9.04 29.40
N ARG A 233 -2.41 -8.21 30.43
CA ARG A 233 -3.79 -8.01 30.91
C ARG A 233 -4.62 -7.14 29.99
N GLU A 234 -3.98 -6.23 29.25
CA GLU A 234 -4.62 -5.32 28.32
C GLU A 234 -4.11 -5.52 26.90
N MET A 235 -4.60 -6.59 26.28
CA MET A 235 -4.31 -6.90 24.89
C MET A 235 -5.47 -6.40 24.02
N ALA A 236 -5.35 -5.19 23.50
CA ALA A 236 -6.36 -4.60 22.63
C ALA A 236 -5.71 -4.00 21.38
N GLN A 237 -6.19 -4.41 20.21
CA GLN A 237 -5.83 -3.76 18.96
C GLN A 237 -6.57 -2.43 18.86
N LEU A 238 -5.86 -1.32 18.99
CA LEU A 238 -6.46 0.01 19.03
C LEU A 238 -6.86 0.50 17.63
N ALA A 239 -7.99 1.22 17.57
CA ALA A 239 -8.61 1.63 16.32
C ALA A 239 -7.85 2.78 15.64
N ALA A 240 -7.08 2.47 14.60
CA ALA A 240 -6.50 3.47 13.72
C ALA A 240 -7.61 4.31 13.03
N GLN A 241 -8.73 3.68 12.66
CA GLN A 241 -9.85 4.36 12.00
C GLN A 241 -10.43 5.52 12.79
N GLN A 242 -10.56 5.39 14.11
CA GLN A 242 -11.02 6.50 14.96
C GLN A 242 -10.12 7.72 14.77
N MET A 243 -8.80 7.54 14.62
CA MET A 243 -7.90 8.65 14.39
C MET A 243 -8.11 9.31 13.01
N LEU A 244 -8.35 8.53 11.96
CA LEU A 244 -8.67 9.07 10.63
C LEU A 244 -9.95 9.92 10.65
N ALA A 245 -10.95 9.50 11.43
CA ALA A 245 -12.26 10.15 11.52
C ALA A 245 -12.25 11.40 12.40
N CYS A 246 -11.58 11.31 13.56
CA CYS A 246 -11.80 12.24 14.67
C CYS A 246 -10.65 13.22 14.92
N VAL A 247 -9.43 12.93 14.47
CA VAL A 247 -8.30 13.85 14.68
C VAL A 247 -8.45 15.05 13.76
N GLN A 248 -8.71 16.20 14.37
CA GLN A 248 -8.94 17.45 13.67
C GLN A 248 -7.65 17.97 13.00
N ARG A 249 -7.81 18.76 11.94
CA ARG A 249 -6.71 19.39 11.18
C ARG A 249 -5.71 18.39 10.57
N GLN A 250 -6.21 17.20 10.21
CA GLN A 250 -5.48 16.18 9.45
C GLN A 250 -6.19 15.89 8.13
N GLN A 251 -5.51 15.19 7.22
CA GLN A 251 -6.04 14.86 5.90
C GLN A 251 -6.39 13.36 5.75
N ALA A 252 -6.55 12.64 6.86
CA ALA A 252 -6.90 11.22 6.89
C ALA A 252 -6.01 10.40 5.94
N CYS A 253 -6.56 9.90 4.83
CA CYS A 253 -5.85 9.11 3.83
C CYS A 253 -4.88 9.89 2.92
N LYS A 254 -4.84 11.22 3.01
CA LYS A 254 -3.81 12.04 2.35
C LYS A 254 -2.67 12.42 3.31
N GLY A 255 -2.77 11.95 4.55
CA GLY A 255 -1.72 12.02 5.55
C GLY A 255 -2.04 12.82 6.79
N GLY A 256 -1.14 12.71 7.76
CA GLY A 256 -1.25 13.42 9.03
C GLY A 256 0.06 13.57 9.80
N HIS A 257 0.01 14.38 10.85
CA HIS A 257 1.14 14.62 11.75
C HIS A 257 1.05 13.78 13.02
N LEU A 258 2.16 13.14 13.38
CA LEU A 258 2.26 12.26 14.55
C LEU A 258 2.01 12.99 15.89
N ASP A 259 2.47 14.24 16.02
CA ASP A 259 2.30 15.04 17.24
C ASP A 259 0.81 15.27 17.58
N THR A 260 -0.01 15.49 16.55
CA THR A 260 -1.44 15.72 16.72
C THR A 260 -2.17 14.42 17.06
N ALA A 261 -1.74 13.30 16.48
CA ALA A 261 -2.25 11.97 16.84
C ALA A 261 -1.97 11.62 18.31
N TRP A 262 -0.74 11.86 18.78
CA TRP A 262 -0.39 11.68 20.19
C TRP A 262 -1.15 12.61 21.13
N GLN A 263 -1.36 13.88 20.74
CA GLN A 263 -2.19 14.79 21.52
C GLN A 263 -3.65 14.32 21.62
N TYR A 264 -4.19 13.72 20.56
CA TYR A 264 -5.52 13.13 20.56
C TYR A 264 -5.62 11.94 21.53
N LEU A 265 -4.68 10.99 21.43
CA LEU A 265 -4.62 9.84 22.37
C LEU A 265 -4.47 10.27 23.83
N ARG A 266 -3.78 11.38 24.09
CA ARG A 266 -3.64 11.92 25.43
C ARG A 266 -4.93 12.54 25.97
N LYS A 267 -5.65 13.29 25.14
CA LYS A 267 -6.82 14.09 25.57
C LYS A 267 -8.12 13.31 25.52
N VAL A 268 -8.30 12.50 24.48
CA VAL A 268 -9.52 11.75 24.16
C VAL A 268 -9.28 10.26 24.38
N GLY A 269 -8.22 9.72 23.79
CA GLY A 269 -8.00 8.27 23.72
C GLY A 269 -8.70 7.65 22.52
N VAL A 270 -8.63 6.33 22.43
CA VAL A 270 -9.27 5.54 21.37
C VAL A 270 -9.97 4.30 21.92
N VAL A 271 -10.89 3.76 21.14
CA VAL A 271 -11.48 2.44 21.37
C VAL A 271 -10.67 1.35 20.63
N ASN A 272 -11.02 0.08 20.84
CA ASN A 272 -10.43 -1.01 20.07
C ASN A 272 -11.03 -1.09 18.65
N GLU A 273 -10.37 -1.82 17.78
CA GLU A 273 -10.76 -1.90 16.38
C GLU A 273 -12.05 -2.67 16.12
N GLU A 274 -12.40 -3.63 16.98
CA GLU A 274 -13.69 -4.31 16.91
C GLU A 274 -14.84 -3.31 17.08
N CYS A 275 -14.69 -2.33 17.99
CA CYS A 275 -15.68 -1.28 18.17
C CYS A 275 -15.65 -0.20 17.07
N TYR A 276 -14.46 0.12 16.51
CA TYR A 276 -14.32 1.09 15.43
C TYR A 276 -13.49 0.52 14.25
N PRO A 277 -14.13 -0.31 13.38
CA PRO A 277 -13.43 -1.05 12.33
C PRO A 277 -12.76 -0.17 11.29
N TYR A 278 -11.64 -0.64 10.75
CA TYR A 278 -10.91 0.06 9.68
C TYR A 278 -11.59 -0.04 8.32
N ILE A 279 -11.78 1.12 7.68
CA ILE A 279 -12.44 1.23 6.37
C ILE A 279 -11.59 1.97 5.33
N ALA A 280 -10.34 2.32 5.66
CA ALA A 280 -9.41 2.99 4.76
C ALA A 280 -9.95 4.29 4.11
N ALA A 281 -10.78 5.02 4.83
CA ALA A 281 -11.38 6.27 4.34
C ALA A 281 -11.62 7.26 5.48
N LYS A 282 -11.73 8.55 5.16
CA LYS A 282 -12.25 9.52 6.12
C LYS A 282 -13.76 9.32 6.25
N ASN A 283 -14.23 9.15 7.48
CA ASN A 283 -15.66 9.12 7.78
C ASN A 283 -16.02 10.11 8.90
N VAL A 284 -17.32 10.20 9.19
CA VAL A 284 -17.83 10.99 10.32
C VAL A 284 -17.27 10.41 11.61
N CYS A 285 -16.76 11.30 12.47
CA CYS A 285 -16.33 10.92 13.80
C CYS A 285 -17.54 10.50 14.65
N LYS A 286 -17.55 9.25 15.11
CA LYS A 286 -18.64 8.68 15.92
C LYS A 286 -18.43 8.78 17.42
N VAL A 287 -17.32 9.37 17.84
CA VAL A 287 -16.85 9.39 19.23
C VAL A 287 -16.61 10.82 19.67
N HIS A 288 -17.14 11.19 20.83
CA HIS A 288 -16.95 12.48 21.45
C HIS A 288 -15.81 12.45 22.49
N ARG A 289 -15.35 13.64 22.89
CA ARG A 289 -14.22 13.78 23.82
C ARG A 289 -14.48 13.16 25.19
N ASP A 290 -15.72 13.27 25.66
CA ASP A 290 -16.14 12.84 27.00
C ASP A 290 -16.73 11.43 27.00
N ASP A 291 -16.69 10.74 25.85
CA ASP A 291 -17.16 9.37 25.76
C ASP A 291 -16.26 8.40 26.55
N THR A 292 -16.87 7.30 26.93
CA THR A 292 -16.28 6.11 27.53
C THR A 292 -16.45 4.94 26.56
N LEU A 293 -15.87 3.78 26.84
CA LEU A 293 -16.17 2.56 26.07
C LEU A 293 -17.67 2.22 26.12
N VAL A 294 -18.33 2.49 27.26
CA VAL A 294 -19.77 2.24 27.45
C VAL A 294 -20.61 3.19 26.60
N THR A 295 -20.35 4.50 26.66
CA THR A 295 -21.15 5.48 25.89
C THR A 295 -20.87 5.43 24.39
N ALA A 296 -19.68 4.96 23.99
CA ALA A 296 -19.36 4.63 22.61
C ALA A 296 -19.95 3.29 22.14
N ASN A 297 -20.70 2.58 23.00
CA ASN A 297 -21.32 1.29 22.73
C ASN A 297 -20.31 0.20 22.28
N CYS A 298 -19.14 0.19 22.92
CA CYS A 298 -18.11 -0.83 22.72
C CYS A 298 -18.25 -1.97 23.73
N GLU A 299 -17.83 -3.16 23.34
CA GLU A 299 -17.61 -4.25 24.28
C GLU A 299 -16.48 -3.90 25.26
N LEU A 300 -16.69 -4.22 26.54
CA LEU A 300 -15.71 -3.97 27.58
C LEU A 300 -14.68 -5.11 27.64
N PRO A 301 -13.40 -4.83 27.91
CA PRO A 301 -12.41 -5.87 28.12
C PRO A 301 -12.81 -6.81 29.25
N GLN A 302 -12.68 -8.11 29.05
CA GLN A 302 -13.04 -9.12 30.06
C GLN A 302 -11.97 -9.30 31.14
N THR A 303 -10.72 -8.97 30.81
CA THR A 303 -9.54 -9.22 31.66
C THR A 303 -9.27 -8.10 32.66
N VAL A 304 -9.83 -6.92 32.46
CA VAL A 304 -9.65 -5.73 33.32
C VAL A 304 -10.93 -4.93 33.39
N ASN A 305 -11.23 -4.29 34.53
CA ASN A 305 -12.42 -3.47 34.68
C ASN A 305 -12.29 -2.08 34.02
N ARG A 306 -12.08 -2.05 32.70
CA ARG A 306 -11.95 -0.81 31.94
C ARG A 306 -13.28 -0.35 31.36
N THR A 307 -13.72 0.83 31.78
CA THR A 307 -14.80 1.57 31.12
C THR A 307 -14.27 2.76 30.32
N GLN A 308 -13.08 3.27 30.63
CA GLN A 308 -12.51 4.45 29.99
C GLN A 308 -11.82 4.10 28.67
N MET A 309 -11.77 5.05 27.73
CA MET A 309 -10.99 4.89 26.50
C MET A 309 -9.51 4.63 26.77
N TYR A 310 -8.84 3.99 25.81
CA TYR A 310 -7.40 3.78 25.85
C TYR A 310 -6.67 5.11 25.64
N LYS A 311 -6.22 5.70 26.75
CA LYS A 311 -5.49 6.97 26.79
C LYS A 311 -4.00 6.74 26.97
N MET A 312 -3.21 7.58 26.30
CA MET A 312 -1.75 7.59 26.40
C MET A 312 -1.27 8.81 27.19
N GLY A 313 -0.05 8.74 27.70
CA GLY A 313 0.63 9.84 28.36
C GLY A 313 1.11 10.89 27.35
N PRO A 314 1.81 11.94 27.83
CA PRO A 314 2.51 12.84 26.93
C PRO A 314 3.55 12.06 26.11
N ALA A 315 3.54 12.26 24.80
CA ALA A 315 4.58 11.72 23.93
C ALA A 315 5.92 12.45 24.15
N TYR A 316 7.00 11.72 23.96
CA TYR A 316 8.37 12.19 24.12
C TYR A 316 9.25 11.66 22.99
N SER A 317 10.33 12.39 22.69
CA SER A 317 11.30 12.00 21.67
C SER A 317 12.45 11.23 22.32
N LEU A 318 12.97 10.23 21.61
CA LEU A 318 14.20 9.52 21.98
C LEU A 318 15.39 10.13 21.23
N ASN A 319 16.60 10.05 21.79
CA ASN A 319 17.83 10.42 21.09
C ASN A 319 18.63 9.19 20.74
N ASN A 320 19.44 9.30 19.68
CA ASN A 320 20.56 8.40 19.40
C ASN A 320 20.18 6.90 19.38
N GLU A 321 21.13 6.08 19.01
CA GLU A 321 20.91 4.63 18.91
C GLU A 321 20.59 4.00 20.28
N THR A 322 21.32 4.41 21.33
CA THR A 322 21.25 3.81 22.67
C THR A 322 19.95 4.11 23.39
N ASP A 323 19.38 5.32 23.29
CA ASP A 323 18.11 5.59 23.97
C ASP A 323 16.95 4.88 23.26
N ILE A 324 16.99 4.77 21.93
CA ILE A 324 16.02 3.98 21.15
C ILE A 324 16.07 2.50 21.56
N MET A 325 17.26 1.91 21.59
CA MET A 325 17.44 0.50 22.01
C MET A 325 16.96 0.28 23.44
N SER A 326 17.37 1.14 24.37
CA SER A 326 16.99 1.05 25.78
C SER A 326 15.47 1.13 25.95
N GLU A 327 14.82 2.08 25.28
CA GLU A 327 13.37 2.25 25.35
C GLU A 327 12.63 1.01 24.81
N ILE A 328 13.06 0.47 23.66
CA ILE A 328 12.46 -0.73 23.06
C ILE A 328 12.54 -1.91 24.03
N LYS A 329 13.72 -2.13 24.63
CA LYS A 329 13.95 -3.26 25.54
C LYS A 329 13.23 -3.14 26.88
N GLU A 330 13.04 -1.92 27.38
CA GLU A 330 12.41 -1.73 28.69
C GLU A 330 10.88 -1.62 28.60
N ARG A 331 10.34 -1.04 27.52
CA ARG A 331 8.94 -0.59 27.47
C ARG A 331 8.20 -1.05 26.22
N GLY A 332 8.86 -1.83 25.38
CA GLY A 332 8.33 -2.22 24.09
C GLY A 332 8.46 -1.11 23.07
N THR A 333 7.71 -1.27 21.99
CA THR A 333 8.01 -0.64 20.71
C THR A 333 7.94 0.89 20.73
N VAL A 334 8.60 1.49 19.74
CA VAL A 334 8.65 2.94 19.53
C VAL A 334 8.21 3.26 18.11
N GLN A 335 7.69 4.47 17.90
CA GLN A 335 7.27 4.95 16.59
C GLN A 335 8.40 5.74 15.93
N ALA A 336 8.83 5.35 14.74
CA ALA A 336 9.83 6.07 13.97
C ALA A 336 9.22 6.70 12.73
N LEU A 337 9.82 7.80 12.28
CA LEU A 337 9.55 8.42 11.00
C LEU A 337 10.74 8.16 10.09
N MET A 338 10.49 7.65 8.90
CA MET A 338 11.52 7.49 7.87
C MET A 338 11.09 8.16 6.57
N ARG A 339 12.08 8.51 5.77
CA ARG A 339 11.92 8.88 4.38
C ARG A 339 11.87 7.62 3.54
N VAL A 340 10.92 7.54 2.61
CA VAL A 340 10.78 6.39 1.73
C VAL A 340 11.08 6.81 0.30
N TYR A 341 12.02 6.09 -0.28
CA TYR A 341 12.43 6.19 -1.67
C TYR A 341 11.73 5.12 -2.51
N ARG A 342 11.83 5.26 -3.84
CA ARG A 342 11.10 4.39 -4.78
C ARG A 342 11.54 2.92 -4.70
N ASP A 343 12.84 2.68 -4.50
CA ASP A 343 13.40 1.33 -4.35
C ASP A 343 12.80 0.56 -3.15
N PHE A 344 12.50 1.24 -2.05
CA PHE A 344 11.97 0.61 -0.84
C PHE A 344 10.64 -0.13 -1.06
N PHE A 345 9.80 0.31 -2.00
CA PHE A 345 8.55 -0.40 -2.33
C PHE A 345 8.78 -1.85 -2.79
N SER A 346 9.96 -2.12 -3.35
CA SER A 346 10.38 -3.45 -3.81
C SER A 346 11.12 -4.29 -2.76
N TYR A 347 11.34 -3.77 -1.54
CA TYR A 347 12.06 -4.51 -0.50
C TYR A 347 11.41 -5.87 -0.21
N GLN A 348 12.22 -6.93 -0.26
CA GLN A 348 11.83 -8.30 0.07
C GLN A 348 12.47 -8.78 1.38
N SER A 349 13.80 -8.65 1.49
CA SER A 349 14.57 -9.15 2.65
C SER A 349 15.98 -8.57 2.70
N GLY A 350 16.65 -8.74 3.84
CA GLY A 350 18.02 -8.24 4.07
C GLY A 350 18.03 -6.87 4.76
N VAL A 351 19.20 -6.24 4.86
CA VAL A 351 19.33 -4.93 5.52
C VAL A 351 19.21 -3.83 4.47
N TYR A 352 18.05 -3.17 4.43
CA TYR A 352 17.78 -2.08 3.51
C TYR A 352 18.73 -0.90 3.74
N ARG A 353 19.25 -0.41 2.62
CA ARG A 353 19.89 0.90 2.46
C ARG A 353 19.48 1.46 1.12
N HIS A 354 19.25 2.76 1.05
CA HIS A 354 18.84 3.39 -0.19
C HIS A 354 19.92 3.21 -1.28
N SER A 355 19.49 2.80 -2.46
CA SER A 355 20.36 2.50 -3.59
C SER A 355 20.40 3.65 -4.58
N ALA A 356 21.59 3.88 -5.15
CA ALA A 356 21.78 4.81 -6.25
C ALA A 356 20.98 4.42 -7.51
N ALA A 357 20.49 3.17 -7.63
CA ALA A 357 19.62 2.76 -8.73
C ALA A 357 18.28 3.56 -8.80
N ALA A 358 17.89 4.23 -7.71
CA ALA A 358 16.68 5.04 -7.66
C ALA A 358 16.95 6.57 -7.63
N THR A 359 18.20 7.00 -7.91
CA THR A 359 18.66 8.41 -7.83
C THR A 359 17.94 9.43 -8.72
N PRO A 360 17.48 9.15 -9.95
CA PRO A 360 16.84 10.18 -10.78
C PRO A 360 15.52 10.73 -10.20
N ALA A 361 14.95 10.06 -9.18
CA ALA A 361 13.68 10.40 -8.55
C ALA A 361 13.83 11.00 -7.13
N GLU A 362 15.05 11.37 -6.71
CA GLU A 362 15.35 11.91 -5.36
C GLU A 362 14.46 13.10 -4.94
N GLU A 363 13.99 13.91 -5.90
CA GLU A 363 13.11 15.07 -5.65
C GLU A 363 11.72 14.67 -5.11
N ARG A 364 11.38 13.38 -5.06
CA ARG A 364 10.01 12.91 -4.77
C ARG A 364 9.87 12.02 -3.53
N ALA A 365 10.91 11.82 -2.72
CA ALA A 365 10.77 11.02 -1.49
C ALA A 365 9.73 11.62 -0.52
N ALA A 366 9.00 10.77 0.19
CA ALA A 366 7.98 11.20 1.16
C ALA A 366 8.14 10.44 2.49
N PHE A 367 7.54 10.99 3.55
CA PHE A 367 7.69 10.43 4.89
C PHE A 367 6.63 9.38 5.20
N HIS A 368 7.07 8.32 5.87
CA HIS A 368 6.28 7.20 6.33
C HIS A 368 6.59 6.92 7.80
N SER A 369 5.58 6.56 8.59
CA SER A 369 5.79 6.21 9.98
C SER A 369 5.65 4.71 10.19
N VAL A 370 6.66 4.15 10.84
CA VAL A 370 6.81 2.72 11.11
C VAL A 370 7.03 2.51 12.60
N ARG A 371 7.12 1.26 12.99
CA ARG A 371 7.28 0.87 14.39
C ARG A 371 8.55 0.08 14.56
N LEU A 372 9.49 0.58 15.35
CA LEU A 372 10.72 -0.15 15.67
C LEU A 372 10.45 -1.09 16.84
N ILE A 373 10.85 -2.35 16.66
CA ILE A 373 10.59 -3.43 17.62
C ILE A 373 11.87 -4.10 18.12
N GLY A 374 13.02 -3.78 17.54
CA GLY A 374 14.24 -4.49 17.85
C GLY A 374 15.42 -4.04 17.01
N TRP A 375 16.54 -4.73 17.17
CA TRP A 375 17.77 -4.51 16.43
C TRP A 375 18.59 -5.78 16.35
N GLY A 376 19.58 -5.79 15.47
CA GLY A 376 20.56 -6.85 15.40
C GLY A 376 21.84 -6.43 14.70
N GLU A 377 22.75 -7.39 14.61
CA GLU A 377 24.03 -7.27 13.93
C GLU A 377 24.24 -8.54 13.11
N GLU A 378 24.59 -8.40 11.84
CA GLU A 378 24.94 -9.51 10.96
C GLU A 378 26.37 -9.33 10.44
N ARG A 379 27.14 -10.43 10.39
CA ARG A 379 28.48 -10.43 9.79
C ARG A 379 28.36 -10.66 8.30
N VAL A 380 28.84 -9.71 7.51
CA VAL A 380 28.94 -9.81 6.05
C VAL A 380 30.42 -9.73 5.67
N GLY A 381 31.03 -10.88 5.43
CA GLY A 381 32.48 -10.97 5.27
C GLY A 381 33.20 -10.58 6.56
N TYR A 382 34.04 -9.54 6.50
CA TYR A 382 34.77 -9.00 7.65
C TYR A 382 34.02 -7.87 8.36
N ASP A 383 32.94 -7.35 7.76
CA ASP A 383 32.20 -6.22 8.28
C ASP A 383 31.02 -6.68 9.14
N VAL A 384 30.67 -5.84 10.13
CA VAL A 384 29.46 -6.01 10.95
C VAL A 384 28.43 -4.98 10.50
N VAL A 385 27.32 -5.45 9.94
CA VAL A 385 26.20 -4.62 9.52
C VAL A 385 25.18 -4.60 10.65
N LYS A 386 24.96 -3.41 11.20
CA LYS A 386 23.95 -3.14 12.23
C LYS A 386 22.63 -2.82 11.58
N TYR A 387 21.53 -3.33 12.14
CA TYR A 387 20.18 -3.01 11.63
C TYR A 387 19.17 -2.78 12.76
N TRP A 388 18.12 -2.03 12.42
CA TRP A 388 16.86 -1.99 13.15
C TRP A 388 15.90 -3.03 12.59
N ILE A 389 15.03 -3.57 13.44
CA ILE A 389 13.89 -4.40 13.05
C ILE A 389 12.64 -3.54 13.16
N ALA A 390 11.94 -3.36 12.05
CA ALA A 390 10.76 -2.51 11.97
C ALA A 390 9.55 -3.29 11.43
N ILE A 391 8.36 -2.95 11.93
CA ILE A 391 7.08 -3.43 11.41
C ILE A 391 6.47 -2.32 10.55
N ASN A 392 6.12 -2.67 9.31
CA ASN A 392 5.46 -1.80 8.35
C ASN A 392 3.92 -1.87 8.51
N SER A 393 3.20 -1.04 7.75
CA SER A 393 1.74 -0.97 7.71
C SER A 393 1.17 -1.34 6.34
N TRP A 394 1.88 -2.18 5.58
CA TRP A 394 1.47 -2.69 4.26
C TRP A 394 1.12 -4.17 4.28
N GLY A 395 0.70 -4.69 5.44
CA GLY A 395 0.28 -6.08 5.58
C GLY A 395 1.43 -7.10 5.60
N PRO A 396 1.11 -8.37 5.93
CA PRO A 396 2.10 -9.45 6.04
C PRO A 396 2.66 -9.91 4.69
N TRP A 397 2.01 -9.57 3.57
CA TRP A 397 2.44 -9.98 2.23
C TRP A 397 3.71 -9.24 1.76
N TRP A 398 4.04 -8.10 2.35
CA TRP A 398 5.19 -7.28 1.96
C TRP A 398 6.43 -7.58 2.82
N GLY A 399 7.62 -7.52 2.25
CA GLY A 399 8.90 -7.69 2.96
C GLY A 399 9.01 -9.02 3.73
N GLU A 400 9.56 -8.95 4.94
CA GLU A 400 9.81 -10.09 5.83
C GLU A 400 8.56 -10.35 6.71
N ASN A 401 7.46 -10.80 6.09
CA ASN A 401 6.15 -10.97 6.74
C ASN A 401 5.59 -9.65 7.33
N GLY A 402 5.65 -8.58 6.53
CA GLY A 402 5.29 -7.21 6.88
C GLY A 402 6.32 -6.49 7.74
N ARG A 403 7.47 -7.12 8.00
CA ARG A 403 8.63 -6.53 8.65
C ARG A 403 9.68 -6.12 7.62
N PHE A 404 10.61 -5.30 8.06
CA PHE A 404 11.84 -5.03 7.33
C PHE A 404 12.98 -4.74 8.28
N ARG A 405 14.19 -4.92 7.77
CA ARG A 405 15.43 -4.51 8.43
C ARG A 405 16.05 -3.36 7.66
N ILE A 406 16.53 -2.35 8.37
CA ILE A 406 17.13 -1.14 7.81
C ILE A 406 18.42 -0.80 8.57
N LEU A 407 19.40 -0.27 7.85
CA LEU A 407 20.71 0.08 8.39
C LEU A 407 20.59 0.98 9.64
N ARG A 408 21.27 0.58 10.71
CA ARG A 408 21.29 1.26 12.02
C ARG A 408 22.63 1.95 12.25
N GLY A 409 22.58 3.11 12.90
CA GLY A 409 23.75 3.88 13.32
C GLY A 409 24.24 4.92 12.30
N SER A 410 23.63 4.95 11.12
CA SER A 410 23.88 5.94 10.06
C SER A 410 22.71 6.91 9.84
N ASN A 411 21.64 6.83 10.65
CA ASN A 411 20.37 7.52 10.41
C ASN A 411 19.86 7.32 8.98
N GLU A 412 19.98 6.08 8.47
CA GLU A 412 19.54 5.69 7.14
C GLU A 412 18.09 6.13 6.91
N CYS A 413 17.84 6.84 5.81
CA CYS A 413 16.51 7.34 5.48
C CYS A 413 15.83 8.15 6.60
N ASP A 414 16.59 8.93 7.37
CA ASP A 414 16.11 9.76 8.49
C ASP A 414 15.46 8.94 9.66
N ILE A 415 15.57 7.61 9.70
CA ILE A 415 14.78 6.76 10.62
C ILE A 415 15.06 7.01 12.11
N GLU A 416 16.25 7.51 12.45
CA GLU A 416 16.68 7.78 13.83
C GLU A 416 16.42 9.24 14.23
N SER A 417 16.00 10.09 13.28
CA SER A 417 15.89 11.55 13.48
C SER A 417 14.64 11.96 14.25
N TYR A 418 13.57 11.16 14.17
CA TYR A 418 12.30 11.47 14.82
C TYR A 418 11.62 10.18 15.29
N VAL A 419 12.04 9.74 16.48
CA VAL A 419 11.51 8.56 17.16
C VAL A 419 10.76 8.98 18.41
N LEU A 420 9.50 8.55 18.49
CA LEU A 420 8.56 8.88 19.55
C LEU A 420 8.18 7.66 20.37
N ALA A 421 7.89 7.93 21.63
CA ALA A 421 7.33 6.98 22.57
C ALA A 421 6.32 7.67 23.49
N SER A 422 5.46 6.88 24.12
CA SER A 422 4.50 7.34 25.15
C SER A 422 4.13 6.18 26.05
N ASN A 423 3.77 6.45 27.31
CA ASN A 423 3.34 5.42 28.25
C ASN A 423 1.81 5.35 28.34
N PRO A 424 1.20 4.15 28.35
CA PRO A 424 -0.23 3.97 28.51
C PRO A 424 -0.70 4.29 29.93
N TYR A 425 -1.98 4.63 30.04
CA TYR A 425 -2.71 4.58 31.30
C TYR A 425 -3.26 3.17 31.50
N VAL A 426 -2.57 2.36 32.31
CA VAL A 426 -2.91 0.94 32.53
C VAL A 426 -3.85 0.82 33.73
N HIS A 427 -4.92 0.05 33.56
CA HIS A 427 -5.87 -0.34 34.59
C HIS A 427 -5.32 -1.55 35.34
N GLU A 428 -5.44 -1.57 36.67
CA GLU A 428 -4.88 -2.65 37.51
C GLU A 428 -3.38 -2.91 37.25
N HIS A 429 -2.64 -1.84 36.98
CA HIS A 429 -1.19 -1.84 36.84
C HIS A 429 -0.54 -2.40 38.11
N VAL A 430 0.33 -3.39 37.94
CA VAL A 430 1.06 -4.03 39.03
C VAL A 430 2.45 -3.41 39.16
N GLN A 431 2.66 -2.59 40.18
CA GLN A 431 3.99 -2.07 40.53
C GLN A 431 4.60 -2.90 41.65
N THR A 432 5.84 -3.35 41.45
CA THR A 432 6.65 -3.87 42.55
C THR A 432 7.11 -2.68 43.39
N VAL A 433 6.61 -2.61 44.63
CA VAL A 433 6.88 -1.51 45.57
C VAL A 433 8.23 -1.71 46.23
N ARG A 434 8.51 -2.94 46.63
CA ARG A 434 9.71 -3.28 47.37
C ARG A 434 10.01 -4.77 47.23
N LYS A 435 11.29 -5.10 47.07
CA LYS A 435 11.79 -6.46 47.18
C LYS A 435 12.37 -6.62 48.58
N VAL A 436 11.75 -7.44 49.42
CA VAL A 436 12.21 -7.73 50.79
C VAL A 436 12.63 -9.19 50.82
N GLY A 437 13.92 -9.46 50.66
CA GLY A 437 14.42 -10.83 50.46
C GLY A 437 13.92 -11.42 49.14
N GLU A 438 13.32 -12.62 49.19
CA GLU A 438 12.67 -13.26 48.02
C GLU A 438 11.24 -12.77 47.79
N LEU A 439 10.64 -12.08 48.76
CA LEU A 439 9.25 -11.61 48.68
C LEU A 439 9.16 -10.25 47.97
N GLN A 440 8.17 -10.11 47.11
CA GLN A 440 7.86 -8.88 46.38
C GLN A 440 6.53 -8.31 46.88
N GLU A 441 6.57 -7.08 47.40
CA GLU A 441 5.34 -6.31 47.65
C GLU A 441 4.87 -5.70 46.32
N LEU A 442 3.60 -5.93 45.98
CA LEU A 442 2.97 -5.47 44.75
C LEU A 442 1.83 -4.51 45.09
N ILE A 443 1.84 -3.32 44.50
CA ILE A 443 0.67 -2.43 44.46
C ILE A 443 -0.05 -2.69 43.14
N VAL A 444 -1.34 -2.97 43.25
CA VAL A 444 -2.28 -2.98 42.11
C VAL A 444 -3.02 -1.65 42.14
N GLY A 445 -2.96 -0.89 41.04
CA GLY A 445 -3.66 0.39 40.93
C GLY A 445 -3.88 0.82 39.50
N THR A 446 -4.72 1.83 39.28
CA THR A 446 -5.00 2.37 37.95
C THR A 446 -4.21 3.66 37.74
N GLY A 447 -3.39 3.75 36.70
CA GLY A 447 -2.51 4.90 36.56
C GLY A 447 -1.64 4.92 35.31
N TYR A 448 -1.03 6.06 35.04
CA TYR A 448 0.07 6.13 34.07
C TYR A 448 1.24 5.31 34.55
N VAL A 449 1.87 4.56 33.65
CA VAL A 449 3.12 3.89 33.98
C VAL A 449 4.24 4.92 34.03
N PRO A 450 4.87 5.16 35.20
CA PRO A 450 5.93 6.14 35.32
C PRO A 450 7.15 5.74 34.50
N HIS A 451 7.83 6.75 33.95
CA HIS A 451 9.14 6.58 33.34
C HIS A 451 10.22 6.53 34.45
N PRO A 452 11.28 5.71 34.36
CA PRO A 452 12.24 5.52 35.44
C PRO A 452 13.09 6.77 35.67
N SER A 453 13.30 7.56 34.61
CA SER A 453 13.90 8.89 34.72
C SER A 453 12.86 9.90 35.21
N HIS A 454 12.79 10.09 36.53
CA HIS A 454 11.96 11.11 37.18
C HIS A 454 12.22 12.51 36.61
N ARG A 455 11.26 13.03 35.82
CA ARG A 455 10.71 14.41 35.80
C ARG A 455 10.00 14.68 34.45
N TYR A 456 8.73 14.30 34.38
CA TYR A 456 7.78 15.13 33.62
C TYR A 456 7.41 16.30 34.53
N PRO A 457 7.69 17.56 34.15
CA PRO A 457 7.10 18.66 34.89
C PRO A 457 5.57 18.54 34.77
N PRO A 458 4.82 18.74 35.85
CA PRO A 458 3.39 19.00 35.74
C PRO A 458 3.29 20.31 34.96
N TYR A 459 2.89 20.25 33.69
CA TYR A 459 2.57 21.48 32.97
C TYR A 459 1.27 22.01 33.57
N GLY A 460 1.45 22.91 34.53
CA GLY A 460 0.40 23.65 35.20
C GLY A 460 -0.43 24.44 34.21
N ARG A 461 -1.71 24.58 34.55
CA ARG A 461 -2.55 25.68 34.10
C ARG A 461 -1.80 26.99 34.40
N SER A 462 -1.46 27.74 33.37
CA SER A 462 -1.34 29.19 33.51
C SER A 462 -2.75 29.75 33.45
N GLY A 463 -3.12 30.50 34.49
CA GLY A 463 -4.37 31.25 34.56
C GLY A 463 -4.45 32.39 33.57
#